data_AF-A0A962WWU8-F1
#
_entry.id   AF-A0A962WWU8-F1
#
_cell.length_a   1.000
_cell.length_b   1.000
_cell.length_c   1.000
_cell.angle_alpha   90.00
_cell.angle_beta   90.00
_cell.angle_gamma   90.00
#
_symmetry.space_group_name_H-M   'P 1'
#
loop_
_entity.id
_entity.type
_entity.pdbx_description
1 polymer ?
#
loop_
_entity_poly.entity_id
_entity_poly.type
_entity_poly.pdbx_seq_one_letter_code
_entity_poly.pdbx_strand_id
1 'polypeptide(L)'
;MEKEAIDRIEILDNGELFLGLESGGSLAYQYIYRSAAGVYWDQEKKGFISTPMKEWDVLKWFDQIVSTVKSELGVELSLGKSIS
;
A
#
# COMPACT_ATOMS: atom_id res chain seq x y z
N MET A 1 15.10 5.99 8.10
CA MET A 1 14.08 5.66 7.09
C MET A 1 13.69 4.23 7.35
N GLU A 2 12.41 4.02 7.67
CA GLU A 2 11.87 2.71 8.03
C GLU A 2 11.67 1.87 6.76
N LYS A 3 11.69 0.55 6.89
CA LYS A 3 11.54 -0.37 5.76
C LYS A 3 10.47 -1.40 6.08
N GLU A 4 9.60 -1.64 5.11
CA GLU A 4 8.52 -2.60 5.22
C GLU A 4 8.57 -3.58 4.04
N ALA A 5 8.26 -4.85 4.33
CA ALA A 5 8.23 -5.92 3.35
C ALA A 5 6.79 -6.21 2.94
N ILE A 6 6.53 -6.19 1.64
CA ILE A 6 5.23 -6.57 1.06
C ILE A 6 5.18 -8.10 0.98
N ASP A 7 4.18 -8.70 1.63
CA ASP A 7 3.96 -10.16 1.62
C ASP A 7 2.80 -10.61 0.71
N ARG A 8 1.92 -9.67 0.34
CA ARG A 8 0.71 -9.91 -0.45
C ARG A 8 0.46 -8.79 -1.43
N ILE A 9 0.11 -9.16 -2.66
CA ILE A 9 -0.35 -8.22 -3.70
C ILE A 9 -1.62 -8.77 -4.31
N GLU A 10 -2.75 -8.10 -4.05
CA GLU A 10 -4.06 -8.61 -4.44
C GLU A 10 -4.90 -7.51 -5.09
N ILE A 11 -5.74 -7.90 -6.06
CA ILE A 11 -6.85 -7.06 -6.51
C ILE A 11 -8.07 -7.52 -5.74
N LEU A 12 -8.60 -6.66 -4.89
CA LEU A 12 -9.79 -6.94 -4.10
C LEU A 12 -11.04 -6.98 -4.99
N ASP A 13 -12.12 -7.62 -4.52
CA ASP A 13 -13.38 -7.77 -5.27
C ASP A 13 -14.02 -6.43 -5.70
N ASN A 14 -13.72 -5.35 -4.97
CA ASN A 14 -14.17 -3.99 -5.27
C ASN A 14 -13.27 -3.25 -6.29
N GLY A 15 -12.24 -3.92 -6.82
CA GLY A 15 -11.29 -3.39 -7.79
C GLY A 15 -10.16 -2.57 -7.20
N GLU A 16 -9.97 -2.55 -5.88
CA GLU A 16 -8.84 -1.88 -5.23
C GLU A 16 -7.58 -2.76 -5.30
N LEU A 17 -6.41 -2.15 -5.50
CA LEU A 17 -5.13 -2.82 -5.32
C LEU A 17 -4.76 -2.80 -3.84
N PHE A 18 -4.43 -3.96 -3.29
CA PHE A 18 -3.98 -4.15 -1.91
C PHE A 18 -2.52 -4.60 -1.87
N LEU A 19 -1.70 -3.92 -1.05
CA LEU A 19 -0.32 -4.30 -0.71
C LEU A 19 -0.23 -4.60 0.79
N GLY A 20 -0.21 -5.88 1.15
CA GLY A 20 -0.11 -6.35 2.53
C GLY A 20 1.32 -6.31 3.06
N LEU A 21 1.49 -5.97 4.35
CA LEU A 21 2.80 -5.90 5.00
C LEU A 21 3.05 -7.08 5.93
N GLU A 22 4.23 -7.69 5.83
CA GLU A 22 4.67 -8.81 6.68
C GLU A 22 4.69 -8.45 8.18
N SER A 23 5.06 -7.21 8.51
CA SER A 23 5.18 -6.73 9.90
C SER A 23 3.84 -6.46 10.59
N GLY A 24 2.76 -6.35 9.81
CA GLY A 24 1.48 -5.80 10.27
C GLY A 24 1.40 -4.26 10.29
N GLY A 25 2.48 -3.56 9.93
CA GLY A 25 2.56 -2.10 9.83
C GLY A 25 2.45 -1.33 11.15
N SER A 26 2.24 -0.02 11.04
CA SER A 26 2.16 0.91 12.17
C SER A 26 0.83 1.65 12.22
N LEU A 27 0.35 1.96 13.43
CA LEU A 27 -0.86 2.78 13.63
C LEU A 27 -0.74 4.17 12.99
N ALA A 28 0.49 4.68 12.79
CA ALA A 28 0.71 5.96 12.13
C ALA A 28 0.33 5.95 10.64
N TYR A 29 0.29 4.77 10.01
CA TYR A 29 0.01 4.65 8.57
C TYR A 29 -1.42 5.04 8.22
N GLN A 30 -2.33 5.03 9.21
CA GLN A 30 -3.70 5.54 9.07
C GLN A 30 -3.76 7.01 8.62
N TYR A 31 -2.67 7.80 8.74
CA TYR A 31 -2.66 9.20 8.32
C TYR A 31 -2.34 9.41 6.84
N ILE A 32 -2.05 8.35 6.08
CA ILE A 32 -1.67 8.43 4.66
C ILE A 32 -2.77 9.02 3.77
N TYR A 33 -4.05 8.92 4.15
CA TYR A 33 -5.18 9.51 3.39
C TYR A 33 -5.03 11.03 3.18
N ARG A 34 -4.26 11.71 4.04
CA ARG A 34 -4.04 13.16 3.96
C ARG A 34 -3.28 13.58 2.72
N SER A 35 -2.59 12.64 2.07
CA SER A 35 -1.88 12.84 0.81
C SER A 35 -2.79 13.14 -0.38
N ALA A 36 -4.10 12.87 -0.26
CA ALA A 36 -5.05 12.95 -1.37
C ALA A 36 -4.64 12.17 -2.64
N ALA A 37 -3.75 11.18 -2.49
CA ALA A 37 -3.20 10.39 -3.59
C ALA A 37 -4.05 9.16 -3.97
N GLY A 38 -5.23 9.02 -3.36
CA GLY A 38 -6.06 7.82 -3.51
C GLY A 38 -5.44 6.56 -2.88
N VAL A 39 -4.56 6.74 -1.91
CA VAL A 39 -3.93 5.66 -1.13
C VAL A 39 -4.43 5.72 0.31
N TYR A 40 -4.83 4.58 0.84
CA TYR A 40 -5.34 4.42 2.20
C TYR A 40 -4.64 3.28 2.91
N TRP A 41 -4.79 3.24 4.23
CA TRP A 41 -4.32 2.13 5.05
C TRP A 41 -5.52 1.32 5.55
N ASP A 42 -5.52 0.03 5.24
CA ASP A 42 -6.48 -0.93 5.78
C ASP A 42 -5.91 -1.54 7.07
N GLN A 43 -6.43 -1.06 8.21
CA GLN A 43 -6.01 -1.47 9.53
C GLN A 43 -6.38 -2.93 9.86
N GLU A 44 -7.39 -3.50 9.22
CA GLU A 44 -7.80 -4.89 9.46
C GLU A 44 -6.94 -5.85 8.66
N LYS A 45 -6.73 -5.56 7.37
CA LYS A 45 -5.91 -6.39 6.48
C LYS A 45 -4.40 -6.13 6.59
N LYS A 46 -4.00 -5.07 7.28
CA LYS A 46 -2.60 -4.66 7.50
C LYS A 46 -1.87 -4.35 6.19
N GLY A 47 -2.48 -3.51 5.35
CA GLY A 47 -1.89 -3.16 4.07
C GLY A 47 -2.38 -1.83 3.52
N PHE A 48 -1.69 -1.37 2.49
CA PHE A 48 -2.08 -0.18 1.75
C PHE A 48 -3.05 -0.55 0.64
N ILE A 49 -4.10 0.24 0.46
CA ILE A 49 -5.09 0.06 -0.61
C ILE A 49 -5.14 1.29 -1.52
N SER A 50 -5.35 1.07 -2.81
CA SER A 50 -5.75 2.13 -3.74
C SER A 50 -7.25 2.42 -3.62
N THR A 51 -7.71 3.47 -4.30
CA THR A 51 -9.11 3.54 -4.73
C THR A 51 -9.40 2.47 -5.79
N PRO A 52 -10.68 2.16 -6.08
CA PRO A 52 -11.03 1.24 -7.15
C PRO A 52 -10.35 1.63 -8.48
N MET A 53 -9.62 0.70 -9.08
CA MET A 53 -8.85 0.90 -10.30
C MET A 53 -9.80 1.11 -11.48
N LYS A 54 -9.88 2.35 -11.97
CA LYS A 54 -10.68 2.71 -13.16
C LYS A 54 -9.81 3.04 -14.36
N GLU A 55 -8.89 3.99 -14.19
CA GLU A 55 -8.11 4.56 -15.29
C GLU A 55 -6.67 4.04 -15.34
N TRP A 56 -6.13 3.64 -14.19
CA TRP A 56 -4.75 3.18 -14.06
C TRP A 56 -4.71 1.67 -13.90
N ASP A 57 -3.72 1.06 -14.56
CA ASP A 57 -3.39 -0.34 -14.38
C ASP A 57 -2.72 -0.60 -13.02
N VAL A 58 -2.54 -1.88 -12.73
CA VAL A 58 -1.97 -2.39 -11.48
C VAL A 58 -0.55 -1.88 -11.25
N LEU A 59 0.28 -1.78 -12.29
CA LEU A 59 1.68 -1.36 -12.15
C LEU A 59 1.77 0.12 -11.76
N LYS A 60 0.95 0.97 -12.38
CA LYS A 60 0.85 2.38 -12.00
C LYS A 60 0.37 2.56 -10.57
N TRP A 61 -0.63 1.79 -10.14
CA TRP A 61 -1.10 1.85 -8.76
C TRP A 61 -0.08 1.32 -7.76
N PHE A 62 0.66 0.28 -8.11
CA PHE A 62 1.77 -0.22 -7.30
C PHE A 62 2.82 0.88 -7.08
N ASP A 63 3.28 1.52 -8.17
CA ASP A 63 4.25 2.62 -8.10
C ASP A 63 3.70 3.81 -7.32
N GLN A 64 2.42 4.15 -7.51
CA GLN A 64 1.77 5.23 -6.77
C GLN A 64 1.76 4.95 -5.26
N ILE A 65 1.38 3.74 -4.84
CA ILE A 65 1.35 3.37 -3.42
C ILE A 65 2.76 3.44 -2.83
N VAL A 66 3.75 2.81 -3.49
CA VAL A 66 5.15 2.81 -3.03
C VAL A 66 5.70 4.23 -2.91
N SER A 67 5.46 5.07 -3.91
CA SER A 67 5.92 6.46 -3.91
C SER A 67 5.24 7.29 -2.81
N THR A 68 3.93 7.13 -2.62
CA THR A 68 3.17 7.86 -1.60
C THR A 68 3.61 7.46 -0.19
N VAL A 69 3.77 6.17 0.07
CA VAL A 69 4.24 5.67 1.37
C VAL A 69 5.65 6.22 1.68
N LYS A 70 6.52 6.28 0.68
CA LYS A 70 7.85 6.85 0.82
C LYS A 70 7.84 8.36 1.08
N SER A 71 7.06 9.14 0.34
CA SER A 71 7.05 10.60 0.48
C SER A 71 6.34 11.07 1.75
N GLU A 72 5.23 10.41 2.11
CA GLU A 72 4.35 10.89 3.19
C GLU A 72 4.69 10.28 4.55
N LEU A 73 5.16 9.03 4.57
CA LEU A 73 5.45 8.31 5.82
C LEU A 73 6.95 8.11 6.04
N GLY A 74 7.79 8.34 5.02
CA GLY A 74 9.24 8.06 5.12
C GLY A 74 9.56 6.57 5.26
N VAL A 75 8.68 5.71 4.76
CA VAL A 75 8.78 4.25 4.77
C VAL A 75 9.10 3.75 3.37
N GLU A 76 10.13 2.93 3.22
CA GLU A 76 10.41 2.26 1.96
C GLU A 76 9.73 0.89 1.92
N LEU A 77 8.82 0.70 0.97
CA LEU A 77 8.24 -0.60 0.69
C LEU A 77 9.16 -1.39 -0.25
N SER A 78 9.31 -2.68 0.04
CA SER A 78 10.06 -3.61 -0.80
C SER A 78 9.35 -4.95 -0.87
N LEU A 79 9.54 -5.67 -1.99
CA LEU A 79 9.02 -7.02 -2.13
C LEU A 79 9.66 -7.94 -1.07
N GLY A 80 8.82 -8.66 -0.31
CA GLY A 80 9.26 -9.66 0.65
C GLY A 80 9.91 -10.87 -0.02
N LYS A 81 10.49 -11.77 0.81
CA LYS A 81 11.15 -12.99 0.31
C LYS A 81 10.17 -13.97 -0.34
N SER A 82 8.93 -13.95 0.13
CA SER A 82 7.81 -14.74 -0.38
C SER A 82 6.63 -13.80 -0.54
N ILE A 83 6.02 -13.81 -1.72
CA ILE A 83 4.84 -13.00 -2.03
C ILE A 83 3.76 -13.96 -2.53
N SER A 84 2.58 -13.87 -1.94
CA SER A 84 1.37 -14.56 -2.43
C SER A 84 0.49 -13.65 -3.27
#